data_AF-A0A523P5H2-F1
#
_entry.id   AF-A0A523P5H2-F1
#
_cell.length_a   1.000
_cell.length_b   1.000
_cell.length_c   1.000
_cell.angle_alpha   90.00
_cell.angle_beta   90.00
_cell.angle_gamma   90.00
#
_symmetry.space_group_name_H-M   'P 1'
#
loop_
_entity.id
_entity.type
_entity.pdbx_description
1 polymer ?
#
loop_
_entity_poly.entity_id
_entity_poly.type
_entity_poly.pdbx_seq_one_letter_code
_entity_poly.pdbx_strand_id
1 'polypeptide(L)' 'MSFTSVELGSGGDLAYNVGKFAVDVPTSSGESKRVMGKYVDIYKLHEDGTLKIHVTSFNFDEPLPD' A
#
# COMPACT_ATOMS: atom_id res chain seq x y z
N MET A 1 11.33 1.94 -1.01
CA MET A 1 9.96 1.80 -0.44
C MET A 1 9.87 0.47 0.30
N SER A 2 9.11 0.42 1.39
CA SER A 2 8.86 -0.81 2.17
C SER A 2 7.39 -0.90 2.56
N PHE A 3 6.87 -2.13 2.67
CA PHE A 3 5.50 -2.42 3.10
C PHE A 3 5.50 -3.38 4.30
N THR A 4 4.55 -3.18 5.21
CA THR A 4 4.32 -4.07 6.35
C THR A 4 2.83 -4.38 6.44
N SER A 5 2.45 -5.66 6.29
CA SER A 5 1.08 -6.10 6.51
C SER A 5 0.71 -6.01 7.99
N VAL A 6 -0.49 -5.52 8.25
CA VAL A 6 -1.08 -5.40 9.59
C VAL A 6 -2.23 -6.38 9.75
N GLU A 7 -3.06 -6.50 8.71
CA GLU A 7 -4.21 -7.40 8.70
C GLU A 7 -4.34 -8.06 7.32
N LEU A 8 -4.61 -9.35 7.32
CA LEU A 8 -4.90 -10.14 6.12
C LEU A 8 -6.21 -10.87 6.32
N GLY A 9 -7.03 -10.91 5.29
CA GLY A 9 -8.25 -11.72 5.28
C GLY A 9 -8.63 -12.14 3.87
N SER A 10 -9.48 -13.16 3.78
CA SER A 10 -9.97 -13.68 2.49
C SER A 10 -11.37 -14.26 2.61
N GLY A 11 -12.07 -14.29 1.48
CA GLY A 11 -13.40 -14.87 1.35
C GLY A 11 -13.80 -15.01 -0.12
N GLY A 12 -14.10 -16.24 -0.54
CA GLY A 12 -14.36 -16.55 -1.95
C GLY A 12 -13.19 -16.16 -2.84
N ASP A 13 -13.47 -15.45 -3.92
CA ASP A 13 -12.45 -14.99 -4.88
C ASP A 13 -11.80 -13.67 -4.48
N LEU A 14 -12.02 -13.17 -3.27
CA LEU A 14 -11.45 -11.92 -2.77
C LEU A 14 -10.52 -12.16 -1.58
N ALA A 15 -9.43 -11.40 -1.55
CA ALA A 15 -8.58 -11.25 -0.38
C ALA A 15 -8.30 -9.78 -0.13
N TYR A 16 -7.96 -9.42 1.11
CA TYR A 16 -7.53 -8.07 1.44
C TYR A 16 -6.25 -8.08 2.27
N ASN A 17 -5.48 -7.00 2.11
CA ASN A 17 -4.30 -6.70 2.90
C ASN A 17 -4.39 -5.25 3.37
N VAL A 18 -4.52 -5.05 4.67
CA VAL A 18 -4.35 -3.74 5.30
C VAL A 18 -2.91 -3.65 5.77
N GLY A 19 -2.22 -2.58 5.42
CA GLY A 19 -0.83 -2.42 5.83
C GLY A 19 -0.36 -0.99 5.93
N LYS A 20 0.91 -0.86 6.30
CA LYS A 20 1.66 0.38 6.33
C LYS A 20 2.71 0.37 5.24
N PHE A 21 3.01 1.54 4.69
CA PHE A 21 4.13 1.73 3.79
C PHE A 21 5.03 2.85 4.29
N ALA A 22 6.29 2.80 3.84
CA ALA A 22 7.23 3.89 4.03
C ALA A 22 8.06 4.09 2.76
N VAL A 23 8.23 5.34 2.36
CA VAL A 23 8.87 5.73 1.10
C VAL A 23 9.70 6.99 1.30
N ASP A 24 10.81 7.08 0.60
CA ASP A 24 11.66 8.25 0.57
C ASP A 24 11.22 9.14 -0.60
N VAL A 25 10.89 10.39 -0.31
CA VAL A 25 10.33 11.36 -1.27
C VAL A 25 11.28 12.56 -1.37
N PRO A 26 11.68 12.98 -2.59
CA PRO A 26 12.51 14.15 -2.78
C PRO A 26 11.77 15.43 -2.37
N THR A 27 12.49 16.38 -1.80
CA THR A 27 12.00 17.71 -1.44
C THR A 27 12.48 18.76 -2.43
N SER A 28 11.86 19.94 -2.38
CA SER A 28 12.27 21.11 -3.17
C SER A 28 13.75 21.51 -2.98
N SER A 29 14.32 21.25 -1.80
CA SER A 29 15.73 21.50 -1.47
C SER A 29 16.71 20.47 -2.06
N GLY A 30 16.21 19.42 -2.71
CA GLY A 30 17.02 18.31 -3.24
C GLY A 30 17.39 17.26 -2.18
N GLU A 31 16.91 17.41 -0.94
CA GLU A 31 17.00 16.38 0.08
C GLU A 31 15.94 15.30 -0.15
N SER A 32 16.05 14.19 0.58
CA SER A 32 15.05 13.12 0.56
C SER A 32 14.49 12.94 1.96
N LYS A 33 13.17 13.04 2.11
CA LYS A 33 12.48 12.84 3.39
C LYS A 33 11.75 11.50 3.37
N ARG A 34 11.94 10.71 4.43
CA ARG A 34 11.16 9.50 4.69
C ARG A 34 9.74 9.90 5.11
N VAL A 35 8.73 9.44 4.37
CA VAL A 35 7.32 9.57 4.73
C VAL A 35 6.67 8.20 4.91
N MET A 36 5.61 8.16 5.71
CA MET A 36 4.88 6.96 6.07
C MET A 36 3.42 7.09 5.67
N GLY A 37 2.76 5.96 5.52
CA GLY A 37 1.34 5.91 5.26
C GLY A 37 0.76 4.53 5.44
N LYS A 38 -0.51 4.41 5.08
CA LYS A 38 -1.31 3.19 5.18
C LYS A 38 -2.03 2.90 3.89
N TYR A 39 -2.30 1.62 3.66
CA TYR A 39 -2.97 1.15 2.46
C TYR A 39 -3.95 0.02 2.79
N VAL A 40 -4.90 -0.18 1.88
CA VAL A 40 -5.73 -1.36 1.76
C VAL A 40 -5.64 -1.81 0.30
N ASP A 41 -5.16 -3.03 0.10
CA ASP A 41 -5.23 -3.72 -1.18
C ASP A 41 -6.34 -4.77 -1.13
N ILE A 42 -7.23 -4.77 -2.11
CA ILE A 42 -8.16 -5.85 -2.40
C ILE A 42 -7.61 -6.63 -3.58
N TYR A 43 -7.41 -7.92 -3.40
CA TYR A 43 -7.01 -8.85 -4.44
C TYR A 43 -8.22 -9.65 -4.92
N LYS A 44 -8.23 -9.97 -6.21
CA LYS A 44 -9.20 -10.90 -6.80
C LYS A 44 -8.48 -12.12 -7.35
N LEU A 45 -9.07 -13.30 -7.18
CA LEU A 45 -8.61 -14.55 -7.81
C LEU A 45 -9.02 -14.53 -9.29
N HIS A 46 -8.05 -14.73 -10.16
CA HIS A 46 -8.26 -14.83 -11.60
C HIS A 46 -8.39 -16.30 -12.03
N GLU A 47 -8.89 -16.53 -13.24
CA GLU A 47 -9.08 -17.89 -13.81
C GLU A 47 -7.75 -18.67 -13.90
N ASP A 48 -6.61 -17.98 -13.97
CA ASP A 48 -5.27 -18.56 -13.93
C ASP A 48 -4.83 -19.02 -12.53
N GLY A 49 -5.70 -18.90 -11.52
CA GLY A 49 -5.44 -19.28 -10.14
C GLY A 49 -4.60 -18.27 -9.34
N THR A 50 -4.31 -17.09 -9.90
CA THR A 50 -3.49 -16.08 -9.24
C THR A 50 -4.33 -14.96 -8.62
N LEU A 51 -3.88 -14.47 -7.46
CA LEU A 51 -4.42 -13.25 -6.85
C LEU A 51 -3.75 -12.03 -7.47
N LYS A 52 -4.54 -11.11 -7.99
CA LYS A 52 -4.06 -9.82 -8.53
C LYS A 52 -4.74 -8.69 -7.80
N ILE A 53 -4.02 -7.58 -7.60
CA ILE A 53 -4.61 -6.37 -7.01
C ILE A 53 -5.75 -5.92 -7.92
N HIS A 54 -6.95 -5.88 -7.35
CA HIS A 54 -8.16 -5.39 -7.99
C HIS A 54 -8.39 -3.91 -7.66
N VAL A 55 -8.16 -3.51 -6.40
CA VAL A 55 -8.27 -2.13 -5.93
C VAL A 55 -7.19 -1.86 -4.89
N THR A 56 -6.56 -0.68 -4.97
CA THR A 56 -5.70 -0.14 -3.91
C THR A 56 -6.26 1.19 -3.46
N SER A 57 -6.35 1.38 -2.15
CA SER A 57 -6.57 2.69 -1.53
C SER A 57 -5.43 2.97 -0.56
N PHE A 58 -4.88 4.18 -0.59
CA PHE A 58 -3.79 4.55 0.30
C PHE A 58 -3.85 6.03 0.67
N ASN A 59 -3.17 6.37 1.78
CA ASN A 59 -2.92 7.76 2.17
C ASN A 59 -1.62 7.86 2.98
N PHE A 60 -1.06 9.07 3.02
CA PHE A 60 0.07 9.39 3.88
C PHE A 60 -0.43 9.72 5.29
N ASP A 61 0.37 9.38 6.31
CA ASP A 61 0.06 9.68 7.70
C ASP A 61 0.29 11.17 8.04
N GLU A 62 1.18 11.82 7.29
CA GLU A 62 1.48 13.25 7.36
C GLU A 62 1.40 13.87 5.95
N PRO A 63 1.22 15.20 5.82
CA PRO A 63 1.38 15.89 4.54
C PRO A 63 2.73 15.57 3.90
N LEU A 64 2.74 15.49 2.57
CA LEU A 64 3.99 15.35 1.83
C LEU A 64 4.89 16.57 2.09
N PRO A 65 6.23 16.38 2.09
CA PRO A 65 7.16 17.49 2.08
C PRO A 65 6.95 18.36 0.82
N ASP A 66 7.42 19.59 0.92
CA ASP A 66 7.41 20.63 -0.10
C ASP A 66 8.25 20.30 -1.34
#